data_AF-G3MH06-F1
#
_entry.id   AF-G3MH06-F1
#
_cell.length_a   1.000
_cell.length_b   1.000
_cell.length_c   1.000
_cell.angle_alpha   90.00
_cell.angle_beta   90.00
_cell.angle_gamma   90.00
#
_symmetry.space_group_name_H-M   'P 1'
#
loop_
_entity.id
_entity.type
_entity.pdbx_description
1 polymer ?
#
loop_
_entity_poly.entity_id
_entity_poly.type
_entity_poly.pdbx_seq_one_letter_code
_entity_poly.pdbx_strand_id
1 'polypeptide(L)'
;FGYIHHNTVGARGDHTARSSLPPVSTTCCGREPVDVVTGHLAFSGGHYKPGKQQKRHLTTAMEANPLGESVLDFSVCLYKQLVVQKGHSGNVFYSPFSISAALSMALAGARANSAKELSTVLQVDDTKIHGHYSSFFSKLASYAEHVKLHVANRMYSEQTFPILENYLSVLRDSYGATIESVDFRNHYENVRQQVNAWVEKSTESKIKDLLPSGSVDALTTLILVNAIYFKGSWMSPFDPDCTHPSDFHLDSKLKKEVDMMYKKKAYKMSTSDELGVAALEIPYRGGKTSMVVLLPNDIEGLSKLEDLLTAPKLTDLLKSLRSGVDVELYLPKFKLEEAISLKKTLQAMGIKEFFSPEADLSAITEKKNLMASEVIHKAFVEVDEKGTEAAAATAVMMVACCLSIAPPVTCKFVVDRPFMFLIRSHDPEVVLFMGSVREL
;
A
#
# COMPACT_ATOMS: atom_id res chain seq x y z
N PHE A 1 60.39 49.63 6.12
CA PHE A 1 58.92 49.67 6.10
C PHE A 1 58.44 48.51 6.98
N GLY A 2 57.95 48.65 8.21
CA GLY A 2 57.45 49.80 8.99
C GLY A 2 56.09 49.37 9.58
N TYR A 3 56.02 48.93 10.85
CA TYR A 3 55.75 49.75 12.05
C TYR A 3 54.28 50.27 12.12
N ILE A 4 53.53 50.26 13.24
CA ILE A 4 53.86 49.91 14.65
C ILE A 4 52.62 49.55 15.51
N HIS A 5 52.80 48.63 16.49
CA HIS A 5 52.15 48.37 17.80
C HIS A 5 50.70 48.78 18.24
N HIS A 6 50.14 47.89 19.10
CA HIS A 6 49.35 48.11 20.35
C HIS A 6 47.82 48.42 20.33
N ASN A 7 46.98 47.70 21.12
CA ASN A 7 46.55 47.86 22.55
C ASN A 7 45.63 49.09 22.79
N THR A 8 44.61 49.11 23.68
CA THR A 8 44.17 48.16 24.73
C THR A 8 42.68 48.36 25.12
N VAL A 9 42.04 47.28 25.64
CA VAL A 9 41.06 47.20 26.77
C VAL A 9 40.18 48.41 27.17
N GLY A 10 38.86 48.16 27.28
CA GLY A 10 37.94 48.79 28.27
C GLY A 10 36.74 49.55 27.67
N ALA A 11 35.66 49.85 28.41
CA ALA A 11 35.11 49.27 29.64
C ALA A 11 33.64 49.75 29.88
N ARG A 12 32.84 48.97 30.64
CA ARG A 12 31.55 49.25 31.35
C ARG A 12 30.74 50.54 31.05
N GLY A 13 29.41 50.38 30.94
CA GLY A 13 28.43 51.47 31.09
C GLY A 13 27.00 50.97 31.33
N ASP A 14 26.59 50.82 32.60
CA ASP A 14 25.18 50.61 33.01
C ASP A 14 24.36 51.91 32.91
N HIS A 15 23.02 51.82 32.85
CA HIS A 15 22.13 52.41 33.88
C HIS A 15 20.60 52.27 33.61
N THR A 16 19.93 51.38 34.37
CA THR A 16 18.58 51.55 35.01
C THR A 16 17.31 51.76 34.14
N ALA A 17 16.06 51.49 34.60
CA ALA A 17 15.53 51.16 35.93
C ALA A 17 14.28 50.22 35.93
N ARG A 18 14.11 49.45 37.02
CA ARG A 18 12.88 49.14 37.83
C ARG A 18 11.48 49.17 37.15
N SER A 19 10.67 48.10 37.15
CA SER A 19 9.90 47.45 38.27
C SER A 19 8.81 48.35 38.90
N SER A 20 7.59 47.91 39.27
CA SER A 20 7.15 46.57 39.75
C SER A 20 5.62 46.30 39.74
N LEU A 21 5.28 44.99 39.79
CA LEU A 21 4.15 44.24 40.46
C LEU A 21 3.42 44.89 41.68
N PRO A 22 2.30 44.33 42.27
CA PRO A 22 1.39 43.21 41.89
C PRO A 22 -0.18 43.48 41.98
N PRO A 23 -1.10 42.79 42.76
CA PRO A 23 -2.12 41.88 42.14
C PRO A 23 -3.59 41.78 42.71
N VAL A 24 -4.44 40.94 42.05
CA VAL A 24 -5.41 39.93 42.60
C VAL A 24 -6.90 40.23 43.05
N SER A 25 -7.83 39.47 42.41
CA SER A 25 -9.14 38.85 42.85
C SER A 25 -10.49 39.57 43.15
N THR A 26 -11.60 38.94 42.65
CA THR A 26 -13.01 38.85 43.19
C THR A 26 -13.87 40.15 43.24
N THR A 27 -15.24 40.21 43.19
CA THR A 27 -16.45 39.31 43.19
C THR A 27 -17.70 40.15 42.75
N CYS A 28 -18.98 39.75 42.51
CA CYS A 28 -19.77 38.50 42.29
C CYS A 28 -21.18 38.85 41.67
N CYS A 29 -22.10 37.85 41.53
CA CYS A 29 -23.56 37.94 41.27
C CYS A 29 -24.07 38.42 39.88
N GLY A 30 -25.27 38.03 39.37
CA GLY A 30 -26.24 37.00 39.82
C GLY A 30 -27.59 36.94 39.04
N ARG A 31 -28.23 35.75 39.03
CA ARG A 31 -29.67 35.36 38.78
C ARG A 31 -30.57 36.02 37.69
N GLU A 32 -31.15 35.17 36.82
CA GLU A 32 -32.61 34.82 36.60
C GLU A 32 -33.73 35.90 36.62
N PRO A 33 -34.90 35.71 35.93
CA PRO A 33 -35.69 34.45 35.83
C PRO A 33 -36.38 34.16 34.46
N VAL A 34 -37.58 33.55 34.46
CA VAL A 34 -38.21 32.74 33.38
C VAL A 34 -39.74 33.01 33.25
N ASP A 35 -40.28 32.97 32.01
CA ASP A 35 -41.69 32.69 31.60
C ASP A 35 -41.69 32.26 30.10
N VAL A 36 -42.51 31.36 29.50
CA VAL A 36 -43.69 30.51 29.84
C VAL A 36 -45.08 31.02 29.37
N VAL A 37 -46.00 30.06 29.14
CA VAL A 37 -47.45 30.14 28.75
C VAL A 37 -47.82 30.27 27.25
N THR A 38 -48.93 29.58 26.91
CA THR A 38 -49.49 29.19 25.59
C THR A 38 -50.39 30.24 24.91
N GLY A 39 -50.61 30.11 23.58
CA GLY A 39 -51.68 30.83 22.83
C GLY A 39 -52.14 30.10 21.55
N HIS A 40 -53.45 30.11 21.27
CA HIS A 40 -54.11 29.29 20.23
C HIS A 40 -53.98 29.78 18.77
N LEU A 41 -54.39 28.92 17.83
CA LEU A 41 -54.37 29.14 16.37
C LEU A 41 -55.30 30.27 15.89
N ALA A 42 -54.87 30.98 14.84
CA ALA A 42 -55.73 31.68 13.89
C ALA A 42 -55.22 31.45 12.46
N PHE A 43 -56.11 31.04 11.54
CA PHE A 43 -55.79 30.87 10.12
C PHE A 43 -56.23 32.09 9.32
N SER A 44 -55.27 32.82 8.75
CA SER A 44 -55.49 33.77 7.64
C SER A 44 -54.28 33.72 6.72
N GLY A 45 -54.50 33.54 5.42
CA GLY A 45 -53.42 33.24 4.45
C GLY A 45 -52.66 34.48 3.96
N GLY A 46 -51.39 34.28 3.57
CA GLY A 46 -50.60 35.31 2.88
C GLY A 46 -49.11 35.00 2.82
N HIS A 47 -48.52 35.09 1.62
CA HIS A 47 -47.08 35.21 1.35
C HIS A 47 -46.14 34.12 1.90
N TYR A 48 -46.00 33.04 1.11
CA TYR A 48 -44.84 32.15 1.17
C TYR A 48 -43.54 32.93 0.91
N LYS A 49 -42.68 33.06 1.92
CA LYS A 49 -41.27 33.44 1.74
C LYS A 49 -40.42 32.17 1.78
N PRO A 50 -39.54 31.90 0.80
CA PRO A 50 -38.68 30.73 0.84
C PRO A 50 -37.69 30.86 2.00
N GLY A 51 -37.84 30.02 3.02
CA GLY A 51 -36.88 29.93 4.11
C GLY A 51 -35.50 29.50 3.59
N LYS A 52 -34.43 30.07 4.15
CA LYS A 52 -33.07 29.64 3.82
C LYS A 52 -32.91 28.16 4.21
N GLN A 53 -32.83 27.26 3.23
CA GLN A 53 -32.40 25.89 3.47
C GLN A 53 -30.97 25.91 4.00
N GLN A 54 -30.83 25.79 5.32
CA GLN A 54 -29.54 25.62 5.96
C GLN A 54 -29.02 24.23 5.62
N LYS A 55 -28.24 24.12 4.54
CA LYS A 55 -27.56 22.89 4.14
C LYS A 55 -26.75 22.37 5.33
N ARG A 56 -27.29 21.37 6.04
CA ARG A 56 -26.52 20.51 6.91
C ARG A 56 -25.61 19.66 6.03
N HIS A 57 -24.43 20.21 5.71
CA HIS A 57 -23.31 19.39 5.30
C HIS A 57 -22.99 18.44 6.46
N LEU A 58 -23.51 17.22 6.40
CA LEU A 58 -22.80 16.09 6.97
C LEU A 58 -21.59 15.82 6.06
N THR A 59 -20.60 16.70 6.16
CA THR A 59 -19.21 16.26 6.00
C THR A 59 -18.93 15.34 7.17
N THR A 60 -19.26 14.05 7.00
CA THR A 60 -18.54 12.99 7.70
C THR A 60 -17.07 13.24 7.38
N ALA A 61 -16.30 13.69 8.37
CA ALA A 61 -14.86 13.74 8.21
C ALA A 61 -14.41 12.31 7.90
N MET A 62 -13.72 12.11 6.79
CA MET A 62 -13.05 10.84 6.55
C MET A 62 -12.11 10.60 7.72
N GLU A 63 -12.19 9.44 8.37
CA GLU A 63 -11.18 9.08 9.36
C GLU A 63 -9.81 9.12 8.68
N ALA A 64 -8.85 9.80 9.32
CA ALA A 64 -7.51 9.91 8.77
C ALA A 64 -6.91 8.51 8.61
N ASN A 65 -6.38 8.22 7.42
CA ASN A 65 -5.86 6.90 7.07
C ASN A 65 -4.35 6.98 6.78
N PRO A 66 -3.53 7.31 7.79
CA PRO A 66 -2.09 7.55 7.60
C PRO A 66 -1.35 6.30 7.11
N LEU A 67 -1.87 5.10 7.37
CA LEU A 67 -1.33 3.85 6.82
C LEU A 67 -1.60 3.74 5.32
N GLY A 68 -2.84 3.99 4.88
CA GLY A 68 -3.18 3.97 3.46
C GLY A 68 -2.42 5.00 2.64
N GLU A 69 -2.26 6.21 3.20
CA GLU A 69 -1.52 7.32 2.59
C GLU A 69 -0.02 7.01 2.49
N SER A 70 0.64 6.64 3.59
CA SER A 70 2.06 6.23 3.60
C SER A 70 2.35 5.06 2.65
N VAL A 71 1.52 4.00 2.69
CA VAL A 71 1.71 2.81 1.84
C VAL A 71 1.53 3.16 0.36
N LEU A 72 0.65 4.10 0.01
CA LEU A 72 0.45 4.56 -1.36
C LEU A 72 1.62 5.43 -1.86
N ASP A 73 2.10 6.37 -1.05
CA ASP A 73 3.26 7.21 -1.37
C ASP A 73 4.51 6.35 -1.56
N PHE A 74 4.80 5.45 -0.59
CA PHE A 74 5.87 4.46 -0.68
C PHE A 74 5.72 3.57 -1.92
N SER A 75 4.51 3.09 -2.23
CA SER A 75 4.25 2.27 -3.41
C SER A 75 4.60 2.99 -4.70
N VAL A 76 4.16 4.24 -4.90
CA VAL A 76 4.45 4.94 -6.16
C VAL A 76 5.94 5.25 -6.29
N CYS A 77 6.63 5.59 -5.19
CA CYS A 77 8.09 5.74 -5.19
C CYS A 77 8.83 4.44 -5.53
N LEU A 78 8.43 3.31 -4.92
CA LEU A 78 9.03 2.00 -5.18
C LEU A 78 8.76 1.53 -6.61
N TYR A 79 7.52 1.70 -7.10
CA TYR A 79 7.11 1.34 -8.45
C TYR A 79 8.05 1.95 -9.50
N LYS A 80 8.26 3.28 -9.44
CA LYS A 80 9.11 3.98 -10.41
C LYS A 80 10.54 3.48 -10.37
N GLN A 81 11.09 3.22 -9.17
CA GLN A 81 12.47 2.74 -9.08
C GLN A 81 12.65 1.30 -9.59
N LEU A 82 11.63 0.44 -9.45
CA LEU A 82 11.62 -0.90 -10.07
C LEU A 82 11.52 -0.82 -11.59
N VAL A 83 10.65 0.04 -12.13
CA VAL A 83 10.51 0.27 -13.59
C VAL A 83 11.79 0.82 -14.21
N VAL A 84 12.43 1.80 -13.56
CA VAL A 84 13.72 2.35 -13.99
C VAL A 84 14.81 1.27 -13.96
N GLN A 85 14.84 0.40 -12.93
CA GLN A 85 15.78 -0.72 -12.86
C GLN A 85 15.55 -1.79 -13.93
N LYS A 86 14.30 -2.09 -14.29
CA LYS A 86 13.95 -2.98 -15.42
C LYS A 86 14.00 -2.27 -16.79
N GLY A 87 14.38 -0.99 -16.85
CA GLY A 87 14.44 -0.22 -18.10
C GLY A 87 13.10 -0.10 -18.84
N HIS A 88 11.97 -0.09 -18.13
CA HIS A 88 10.61 -0.16 -18.68
C HIS A 88 10.30 -1.45 -19.48
N SER A 89 11.03 -2.54 -19.22
CA SER A 89 10.83 -3.86 -19.86
C SER A 89 10.33 -4.92 -18.88
N GLY A 90 9.56 -5.88 -19.41
CA GLY A 90 8.95 -6.96 -18.64
C GLY A 90 7.89 -6.52 -17.63
N ASN A 91 7.25 -7.49 -16.97
CA ASN A 91 6.22 -7.23 -15.96
C ASN A 91 6.80 -6.64 -14.66
N VAL A 92 5.96 -6.01 -13.85
CA VAL A 92 6.29 -5.60 -12.47
C VAL A 92 5.17 -6.08 -11.55
N PHE A 93 5.47 -6.75 -10.45
CA PHE A 93 4.47 -7.12 -9.46
C PHE A 93 5.08 -7.22 -8.06
N TYR A 94 4.46 -6.58 -7.08
CA TYR A 94 4.90 -6.61 -5.69
C TYR A 94 3.77 -6.19 -4.73
N SER A 95 3.99 -6.41 -3.43
CA SER A 95 3.13 -5.87 -2.37
C SER A 95 3.81 -4.69 -1.67
N PRO A 96 3.35 -3.44 -1.88
CA PRO A 96 3.87 -2.30 -1.13
C PRO A 96 3.62 -2.48 0.37
N PHE A 97 2.38 -2.83 0.76
CA PHE A 97 1.98 -3.08 2.15
C PHE A 97 2.88 -4.10 2.86
N SER A 98 3.24 -5.20 2.18
CA SER A 98 4.08 -6.22 2.79
C SER A 98 5.51 -5.71 3.01
N ILE A 99 6.10 -5.08 1.98
CA ILE A 99 7.47 -4.55 2.05
C ILE A 99 7.54 -3.43 3.09
N SER A 100 6.56 -2.51 3.12
CA SER A 100 6.49 -1.43 4.08
C SER A 100 6.31 -1.95 5.51
N ALA A 101 5.57 -3.04 5.72
CA ALA A 101 5.50 -3.71 7.02
C ALA A 101 6.87 -4.27 7.44
N ALA A 102 7.59 -4.96 6.54
CA ALA A 102 8.91 -5.51 6.85
C ALA A 102 9.97 -4.44 7.12
N LEU A 103 9.98 -3.34 6.36
CA LEU A 103 10.84 -2.19 6.63
C LEU A 103 10.44 -1.44 7.92
N SER A 104 9.15 -1.43 8.28
CA SER A 104 8.69 -0.88 9.56
C SER A 104 9.09 -1.77 10.75
N MET A 105 9.18 -3.08 10.57
CA MET A 105 9.77 -3.98 11.57
C MET A 105 11.26 -3.66 11.80
N ALA A 106 12.02 -3.36 10.74
CA ALA A 106 13.40 -2.90 10.88
C ALA A 106 13.50 -1.51 11.54
N LEU A 107 12.60 -0.58 11.19
CA LEU A 107 12.54 0.77 11.76
C LEU A 107 12.38 0.73 13.30
N ALA A 108 11.54 -0.16 13.83
CA ALA A 108 11.39 -0.35 15.29
C ALA A 108 12.73 -0.61 16.01
N GLY A 109 13.65 -1.30 15.33
CA GLY A 109 14.98 -1.66 15.81
C GLY A 109 16.09 -0.67 15.46
N ALA A 110 15.84 0.26 14.53
CA ALA A 110 16.79 1.24 14.05
C ALA A 110 16.80 2.51 14.91
N ARG A 111 17.93 3.21 14.98
CA ARG A 111 18.10 4.51 15.65
C ARG A 111 18.89 5.47 14.75
N ALA A 112 19.19 6.66 15.27
CA ALA A 112 19.96 7.71 14.60
C ALA A 112 19.56 7.96 13.12
N ASN A 113 20.53 7.94 12.19
CA ASN A 113 20.27 8.21 10.78
C ASN A 113 19.65 6.99 10.07
N SER A 114 19.99 5.76 10.45
CA SER A 114 19.33 4.54 9.97
C SER A 114 17.80 4.57 10.14
N ALA A 115 17.31 5.01 11.31
CA ALA A 115 15.87 5.23 11.54
C ALA A 115 15.30 6.35 10.68
N LYS A 116 16.04 7.45 10.51
CA LYS A 116 15.65 8.60 9.68
C LYS A 116 15.52 8.20 8.20
N GLU A 117 16.45 7.42 7.67
CA GLU A 117 16.40 6.94 6.28
C GLU A 117 15.19 6.03 6.04
N LEU A 118 14.96 5.05 6.93
CA LEU A 118 13.81 4.14 6.86
C LEU A 118 12.48 4.90 6.96
N SER A 119 12.31 5.77 7.96
CA SER A 119 11.07 6.56 8.15
C SER A 119 10.82 7.55 7.00
N THR A 120 11.88 8.18 6.45
CA THR A 120 11.77 9.08 5.29
C THR A 120 11.30 8.33 4.05
N VAL A 121 11.88 7.17 3.73
CA VAL A 121 11.50 6.40 2.54
C VAL A 121 10.11 5.77 2.68
N LEU A 122 9.71 5.38 3.89
CA LEU A 122 8.36 4.89 4.20
C LEU A 122 7.28 6.00 4.26
N GLN A 123 7.68 7.27 4.32
CA GLN A 123 6.78 8.42 4.57
C GLN A 123 5.97 8.27 5.88
N VAL A 124 6.64 7.92 6.98
CA VAL A 124 5.99 7.64 8.28
C VAL A 124 6.51 8.47 9.45
N ASP A 125 5.60 8.78 10.37
CA ASP A 125 5.92 9.05 11.76
C ASP A 125 6.19 7.73 12.48
N ASP A 126 7.48 7.49 12.74
CA ASP A 126 8.05 6.36 13.49
C ASP A 126 7.24 6.03 14.77
N THR A 127 6.79 7.05 15.50
CA THR A 127 6.12 6.88 16.80
C THR A 127 4.75 6.21 16.75
N LYS A 128 4.13 6.12 15.56
CA LYS A 128 2.73 5.64 15.40
C LYS A 128 2.59 4.44 14.45
N ILE A 129 3.56 4.23 13.56
CA ILE A 129 3.41 3.28 12.44
C ILE A 129 3.13 1.84 12.91
N HIS A 130 3.78 1.38 13.98
CA HIS A 130 3.57 0.04 14.54
C HIS A 130 2.12 -0.16 15.03
N GLY A 131 1.53 0.86 15.67
CA GLY A 131 0.13 0.82 16.10
C GLY A 131 -0.86 0.77 14.94
N HIS A 132 -0.54 1.44 13.82
CA HIS A 132 -1.34 1.34 12.60
C HIS A 132 -1.30 -0.08 11.99
N TYR A 133 -0.12 -0.72 11.94
CA TYR A 133 -0.01 -2.11 11.51
C TYR A 133 -0.72 -3.09 12.45
N SER A 134 -0.58 -2.93 13.77
CA SER A 134 -1.30 -3.75 14.77
C SER A 134 -2.81 -3.71 14.55
N SER A 135 -3.36 -2.49 14.39
CA SER A 135 -4.77 -2.27 14.04
C SER A 135 -5.16 -2.96 12.73
N PHE A 136 -4.36 -2.83 11.67
CA PHE A 136 -4.62 -3.48 10.39
C PHE A 136 -4.61 -5.02 10.49
N PHE A 137 -3.58 -5.61 11.10
CA PHE A 137 -3.47 -7.07 11.23
C PHE A 137 -4.57 -7.65 12.12
N SER A 138 -5.03 -6.92 13.15
CA SER A 138 -6.20 -7.32 13.95
C SER A 138 -7.49 -7.38 13.12
N LYS A 139 -7.67 -6.46 12.16
CA LYS A 139 -8.80 -6.47 11.22
C LYS A 139 -8.66 -7.56 10.15
N LEU A 140 -7.44 -7.92 9.74
CA LEU A 140 -7.18 -8.83 8.62
C LEU A 140 -7.81 -10.23 8.83
N ALA A 141 -7.88 -10.72 10.08
CA ALA A 141 -8.58 -11.96 10.41
C ALA A 141 -10.05 -11.99 9.93
N SER A 142 -10.71 -10.82 9.87
CA SER A 142 -12.09 -10.67 9.42
C SER A 142 -12.30 -10.72 7.90
N TYR A 143 -11.24 -10.97 7.11
CA TYR A 143 -11.28 -11.14 5.65
C TYR A 143 -11.34 -12.62 5.24
N ALA A 144 -10.95 -13.53 6.15
CA ALA A 144 -10.47 -14.87 5.84
C ALA A 144 -11.49 -15.85 5.22
N GLU A 145 -12.80 -15.59 5.32
CA GLU A 145 -13.83 -16.50 4.79
C GLU A 145 -13.83 -16.58 3.25
N HIS A 146 -13.50 -15.47 2.58
CA HIS A 146 -13.58 -15.35 1.11
C HIS A 146 -12.34 -14.73 0.46
N VAL A 147 -11.45 -14.12 1.27
CA VAL A 147 -10.19 -13.51 0.83
C VAL A 147 -9.08 -13.94 1.78
N LYS A 148 -8.17 -14.80 1.33
CA LYS A 148 -6.95 -15.14 2.07
C LYS A 148 -5.82 -14.20 1.63
N LEU A 149 -5.25 -13.45 2.58
CA LEU A 149 -3.99 -12.76 2.40
C LEU A 149 -2.91 -13.49 3.20
N HIS A 150 -2.10 -14.30 2.54
CA HIS A 150 -0.98 -15.02 3.17
C HIS A 150 0.24 -14.12 3.21
N VAL A 151 0.45 -13.43 4.33
CA VAL A 151 1.61 -12.56 4.57
C VAL A 151 2.67 -13.33 5.36
N ALA A 152 3.77 -13.71 4.69
CA ALA A 152 4.90 -14.38 5.31
C ALA A 152 6.07 -13.39 5.49
N ASN A 153 5.95 -12.55 6.53
CA ASN A 153 6.95 -11.57 6.92
C ASN A 153 7.79 -12.08 8.09
N ARG A 154 9.11 -12.09 7.93
CA ARG A 154 10.05 -12.57 8.96
C ARG A 154 11.43 -11.96 8.77
N MET A 155 12.16 -11.80 9.86
CA MET A 155 13.59 -11.49 9.81
C MET A 155 14.41 -12.68 10.28
N TYR A 156 15.63 -12.79 9.78
CA TYR A 156 16.60 -13.80 10.20
C TYR A 156 17.91 -13.08 10.52
N SER A 157 18.36 -13.19 11.78
CA SER A 157 19.61 -12.59 12.27
C SER A 157 20.66 -13.68 12.51
N GLU A 158 21.91 -13.35 12.22
CA GLU A 158 23.06 -14.17 12.59
C GLU A 158 23.10 -14.36 14.12
N GLN A 159 23.17 -15.63 14.55
CA GLN A 159 22.99 -16.06 15.94
C GLN A 159 23.97 -15.43 16.94
N THR A 160 25.12 -14.95 16.46
CA THR A 160 26.09 -14.23 17.30
C THR A 160 25.61 -12.84 17.73
N PHE A 161 24.45 -12.35 17.29
CA PHE A 161 23.78 -11.12 17.75
C PHE A 161 22.58 -11.44 18.67
N PRO A 162 22.69 -11.29 20.00
CA PRO A 162 21.56 -11.51 20.92
C PRO A 162 20.47 -10.45 20.75
N ILE A 163 19.22 -10.87 20.58
CA ILE A 163 18.08 -9.98 20.34
C ILE A 163 17.49 -9.49 21.67
N LEU A 164 17.09 -8.22 21.72
CA LEU A 164 16.46 -7.58 22.89
C LEU A 164 14.96 -7.92 22.98
N GLU A 165 14.48 -8.32 24.17
CA GLU A 165 13.07 -8.68 24.41
C GLU A 165 12.09 -7.53 24.14
N ASN A 166 12.50 -6.28 24.34
CA ASN A 166 11.68 -5.11 23.99
C ASN A 166 11.38 -5.06 22.48
N TYR A 167 12.34 -5.47 21.63
CA TYR A 167 12.16 -5.54 20.18
C TYR A 167 11.30 -6.74 19.78
N LEU A 168 11.56 -7.92 20.36
CA LEU A 168 10.71 -9.12 20.18
C LEU A 168 9.25 -8.83 20.53
N SER A 169 9.01 -8.07 21.61
CA SER A 169 7.68 -7.63 22.01
C SER A 169 7.02 -6.71 20.97
N VAL A 170 7.73 -5.72 20.42
CA VAL A 170 7.17 -4.87 19.34
C VAL A 170 6.81 -5.69 18.10
N LEU A 171 7.64 -6.66 17.69
CA LEU A 171 7.35 -7.53 16.54
C LEU A 171 6.12 -8.42 16.77
N ARG A 172 6.05 -9.04 17.94
CA ARG A 172 4.92 -9.90 18.35
C ARG A 172 3.62 -9.10 18.42
N ASP A 173 3.63 -7.97 19.13
CA ASP A 173 2.43 -7.24 19.53
C ASP A 173 1.93 -6.27 18.43
N SER A 174 2.80 -5.89 17.48
CA SER A 174 2.43 -5.00 16.36
C SER A 174 2.34 -5.67 14.98
N TYR A 175 3.01 -6.80 14.78
CA TYR A 175 3.08 -7.47 13.46
C TYR A 175 2.69 -8.96 13.48
N GLY A 176 2.48 -9.56 14.66
CA GLY A 176 2.31 -11.01 14.80
C GLY A 176 3.55 -11.80 14.35
N ALA A 177 4.72 -11.15 14.33
CA ALA A 177 5.94 -11.63 13.69
C ALA A 177 7.07 -11.85 14.70
N THR A 178 8.19 -12.40 14.22
CA THR A 178 9.41 -12.59 15.01
C THR A 178 10.66 -12.43 14.15
N ILE A 179 11.81 -12.34 14.80
CA ILE A 179 13.14 -12.45 14.21
C ILE A 179 13.76 -13.78 14.67
N GLU A 180 14.14 -14.62 13.72
CA GLU A 180 14.76 -15.92 14.01
C GLU A 180 16.28 -15.77 14.16
N SER A 181 16.88 -16.53 15.08
CA SER A 181 18.32 -16.57 15.34
C SER A 181 18.94 -17.77 14.63
N VAL A 182 19.86 -17.54 13.69
CA VAL A 182 20.33 -18.57 12.73
C VAL A 182 21.84 -18.48 12.47
N ASP A 183 22.46 -19.60 12.13
CA ASP A 183 23.91 -19.69 11.88
C ASP A 183 24.25 -19.43 10.40
N PHE A 184 24.34 -18.17 9.99
CA PHE A 184 24.84 -17.84 8.66
C PHE A 184 26.34 -18.15 8.57
N ARG A 185 27.12 -17.78 9.59
CA ARG A 185 28.59 -17.89 9.58
C ARG A 185 29.13 -19.27 9.23
N ASN A 186 28.54 -20.34 9.77
CA ASN A 186 28.98 -21.71 9.53
C ASN A 186 28.01 -22.51 8.65
N HIS A 187 26.73 -22.13 8.57
CA HIS A 187 25.66 -22.96 8.00
C HIS A 187 24.71 -22.22 7.03
N TYR A 188 25.12 -21.08 6.42
CA TYR A 188 24.27 -20.25 5.55
C TYR A 188 23.44 -21.00 4.50
N GLU A 189 23.98 -22.02 3.81
CA GLU A 189 23.19 -22.81 2.84
C GLU A 189 22.10 -23.66 3.49
N ASN A 190 22.29 -24.15 4.71
CA ASN A 190 21.22 -24.83 5.44
C ASN A 190 20.16 -23.82 5.93
N VAL A 191 20.59 -22.65 6.41
CA VAL A 191 19.68 -21.53 6.75
C VAL A 191 18.86 -21.13 5.51
N ARG A 192 19.48 -21.01 4.33
CA ARG A 192 18.80 -20.72 3.06
C ARG A 192 17.68 -21.73 2.74
N GLN A 193 17.96 -23.02 2.94
CA GLN A 193 16.98 -24.10 2.75
C GLN A 193 15.85 -24.02 3.79
N GLN A 194 16.15 -23.74 5.06
CA GLN A 194 15.13 -23.54 6.10
C GLN A 194 14.21 -22.35 5.80
N VAL A 195 14.77 -21.22 5.34
CA VAL A 195 14.01 -20.04 4.90
C VAL A 195 13.07 -20.42 3.76
N ASN A 196 13.57 -21.06 2.70
CA ASN A 196 12.76 -21.45 1.55
C ASN A 196 11.63 -22.42 1.94
N ALA A 197 11.90 -23.41 2.79
CA ALA A 197 10.89 -24.35 3.28
C ALA A 197 9.82 -23.67 4.16
N TRP A 198 10.21 -22.68 4.99
CA TRP A 198 9.26 -21.89 5.76
C TRP A 198 8.37 -21.02 4.85
N VAL A 199 8.95 -20.37 3.84
CA VAL A 199 8.21 -19.56 2.86
C VAL A 199 7.23 -20.43 2.06
N GLU A 200 7.68 -21.58 1.56
CA GLU A 200 6.82 -22.49 0.80
C GLU A 200 5.62 -22.95 1.63
N LYS A 201 5.86 -23.38 2.88
CA LYS A 201 4.80 -23.80 3.81
C LYS A 201 3.81 -22.67 4.11
N SER A 202 4.30 -21.44 4.31
CA SER A 202 3.46 -20.27 4.64
C SER A 202 2.60 -19.77 3.47
N THR A 203 2.93 -20.15 2.22
CA THR A 203 2.31 -19.66 0.99
C THR A 203 1.53 -20.74 0.22
N GLU A 204 1.08 -21.81 0.88
CA GLU A 204 0.36 -22.94 0.25
C GLU A 204 1.13 -23.54 -0.95
N SER A 205 2.47 -23.63 -0.83
CA SER A 205 3.42 -24.03 -1.87
C SER A 205 3.46 -23.17 -3.15
N LYS A 206 2.88 -21.96 -3.12
CA LYS A 206 2.89 -21.01 -4.26
C LYS A 206 4.21 -20.27 -4.42
N ILE A 207 4.93 -20.00 -3.33
CA ILE A 207 6.22 -19.31 -3.41
C ILE A 207 7.33 -20.29 -3.02
N LYS A 208 8.02 -20.79 -4.05
CA LYS A 208 9.20 -21.64 -3.95
C LYS A 208 10.48 -20.83 -4.14
N ASP A 209 11.59 -21.35 -3.62
CA ASP A 209 12.95 -20.85 -3.83
C ASP A 209 13.10 -19.32 -3.76
N LEU A 210 12.62 -18.72 -2.66
CA LEU A 210 12.74 -17.29 -2.40
C LEU A 210 14.20 -16.81 -2.41
N LEU A 211 15.07 -17.58 -1.74
CA LEU A 211 16.50 -17.37 -1.69
C LEU A 211 17.19 -18.32 -2.69
N PRO A 212 17.62 -17.84 -3.86
CA PRO A 212 18.40 -18.64 -4.80
C PRO A 212 19.80 -18.94 -4.23
N SER A 213 20.44 -19.99 -4.70
CA SER A 213 21.79 -20.39 -4.25
C SER A 213 22.78 -19.23 -4.34
N GLY A 214 23.51 -18.96 -3.25
CA GLY A 214 24.43 -17.82 -3.17
C GLY A 214 23.78 -16.45 -2.88
N SER A 215 22.48 -16.36 -2.58
CA SER A 215 21.85 -15.11 -2.09
C SER A 215 22.14 -14.78 -0.62
N VAL A 216 22.79 -15.70 0.10
CA VAL A 216 23.27 -15.56 1.48
C VAL A 216 24.62 -16.27 1.60
N ASP A 217 25.44 -15.83 2.55
CA ASP A 217 26.82 -16.27 2.75
C ASP A 217 27.23 -16.21 4.24
N ALA A 218 28.49 -16.53 4.54
CA ALA A 218 29.04 -16.47 5.90
C ALA A 218 29.23 -15.04 6.46
N LEU A 219 29.00 -13.99 5.63
CA LEU A 219 29.06 -12.58 6.03
C LEU A 219 27.66 -11.97 6.26
N THR A 220 26.61 -12.73 5.96
CA THR A 220 25.21 -12.36 6.14
C THR A 220 24.90 -12.23 7.63
N THR A 221 24.40 -11.07 8.06
CA THR A 221 24.13 -10.74 9.47
C THR A 221 22.66 -10.49 9.78
N LEU A 222 21.89 -9.94 8.83
CA LEU A 222 20.44 -9.75 8.94
C LEU A 222 19.81 -9.80 7.54
N ILE A 223 18.77 -10.61 7.34
CA ILE A 223 17.92 -10.53 6.15
C ILE A 223 16.46 -10.28 6.54
N LEU A 224 15.79 -9.45 5.73
CA LEU A 224 14.34 -9.29 5.75
C LEU A 224 13.76 -10.20 4.66
N VAL A 225 12.90 -11.13 5.07
CA VAL A 225 12.21 -12.08 4.20
C VAL A 225 10.75 -11.70 4.11
N ASN A 226 10.28 -11.50 2.88
CA ASN A 226 8.94 -11.06 2.57
C ASN A 226 8.35 -11.89 1.43
N ALA A 227 7.48 -12.83 1.74
CA ALA A 227 6.74 -13.58 0.74
C ALA A 227 5.25 -13.37 0.94
N ILE A 228 4.50 -13.08 -0.13
CA ILE A 228 3.08 -12.78 0.00
C ILE A 228 2.25 -13.28 -1.18
N TYR A 229 1.12 -13.89 -0.83
CA TYR A 229 0.18 -14.51 -1.75
C TYR A 229 -1.24 -14.03 -1.45
N PHE A 230 -1.99 -13.66 -2.49
CA PHE A 230 -3.40 -13.27 -2.39
C PHE A 230 -4.29 -14.30 -3.09
N LYS A 231 -5.34 -14.73 -2.38
CA LYS A 231 -6.41 -15.58 -2.91
C LYS A 231 -7.74 -14.89 -2.62
N GLY A 232 -8.58 -14.68 -3.62
CA GLY A 232 -9.86 -13.99 -3.41
C GLY A 232 -10.82 -14.22 -4.56
N SER A 233 -11.99 -14.79 -4.30
CA SER A 233 -13.02 -14.97 -5.32
C SER A 233 -13.65 -13.65 -5.74
N TRP A 234 -13.91 -13.45 -7.02
CA TRP A 234 -14.70 -12.32 -7.52
C TRP A 234 -16.09 -12.32 -6.88
N MET A 235 -16.60 -11.13 -6.56
CA MET A 235 -17.99 -10.95 -6.12
C MET A 235 -18.99 -11.40 -7.21
N SER A 236 -18.54 -11.46 -8.46
CA SER A 236 -19.30 -11.97 -9.60
C SER A 236 -18.34 -12.63 -10.59
N PRO A 237 -18.07 -13.95 -10.46
CA PRO A 237 -17.21 -14.70 -11.38
C PRO A 237 -17.55 -14.47 -12.86
N PHE A 238 -16.53 -14.48 -13.72
CA PHE A 238 -16.67 -14.67 -15.16
C PHE A 238 -17.24 -16.07 -15.44
N ASP A 239 -17.73 -16.26 -16.66
CA ASP A 239 -18.23 -17.57 -17.11
C ASP A 239 -17.14 -18.23 -17.98
N PRO A 240 -16.62 -19.43 -17.62
CA PRO A 240 -15.61 -20.11 -18.42
C PRO A 240 -16.05 -20.38 -19.87
N ASP A 241 -17.35 -20.58 -20.11
CA ASP A 241 -17.88 -20.80 -21.46
C ASP A 241 -17.91 -19.49 -22.29
N CYS A 242 -17.59 -18.35 -21.67
CA CYS A 242 -17.36 -17.05 -22.33
C CYS A 242 -15.87 -16.69 -22.46
N THR A 243 -14.95 -17.46 -21.88
CA THR A 243 -13.50 -17.27 -22.10
C THR A 243 -13.14 -17.72 -23.52
N HIS A 244 -12.42 -16.89 -24.27
CA HIS A 244 -12.07 -17.17 -25.66
C HIS A 244 -10.68 -16.60 -26.02
N PRO A 245 -9.97 -17.20 -26.98
CA PRO A 245 -8.73 -16.62 -27.50
C PRO A 245 -8.96 -15.22 -28.08
N SER A 246 -8.06 -14.29 -27.75
CA SER A 246 -8.10 -12.92 -28.25
C SER A 246 -6.68 -12.33 -28.39
N ASP A 247 -6.54 -11.28 -29.20
CA ASP A 247 -5.28 -10.55 -29.33
C ASP A 247 -4.99 -9.74 -28.05
N PHE A 248 -3.80 -9.93 -27.49
CA PHE A 248 -3.15 -8.96 -26.62
C PHE A 248 -1.99 -8.30 -27.38
N HIS A 249 -2.06 -6.99 -27.53
CA HIS A 249 -1.00 -6.16 -28.09
C HIS A 249 0.17 -6.08 -27.11
N LEU A 250 1.37 -6.47 -27.55
CA LEU A 250 2.62 -6.23 -26.81
C LEU A 250 3.22 -4.86 -27.16
N ASP A 251 3.05 -4.44 -28.42
CA ASP A 251 3.33 -3.09 -28.92
C ASP A 251 2.38 -2.73 -30.08
N SER A 252 2.62 -1.63 -30.80
CA SER A 252 1.78 -1.21 -31.94
C SER A 252 1.81 -2.13 -33.17
N LYS A 253 2.68 -3.15 -33.19
CA LYS A 253 2.91 -4.10 -34.29
C LYS A 253 2.79 -5.55 -33.83
N LEU A 254 3.30 -5.87 -32.64
CA LEU A 254 3.36 -7.23 -32.11
C LEU A 254 2.12 -7.57 -31.27
N LYS A 255 1.57 -8.75 -31.52
CA LYS A 255 0.43 -9.33 -30.81
C LYS A 255 0.76 -10.74 -30.33
N LYS A 256 0.13 -11.16 -29.23
CA LYS A 256 0.09 -12.54 -28.73
C LYS A 256 -1.36 -12.93 -28.47
N GLU A 257 -1.73 -14.17 -28.79
CA GLU A 257 -3.03 -14.72 -28.42
C GLU A 257 -3.07 -15.04 -26.91
N VAL A 258 -4.15 -14.66 -26.22
CA VAL A 258 -4.38 -14.90 -24.78
C VAL A 258 -5.81 -15.37 -24.52
N ASP A 259 -6.02 -16.12 -23.43
CA ASP A 259 -7.35 -16.44 -22.91
C ASP A 259 -8.03 -15.18 -22.36
N MET A 260 -8.99 -14.63 -23.10
CA MET A 260 -9.73 -13.42 -22.74
C MET A 260 -11.05 -13.78 -22.06
N MET A 261 -11.18 -13.50 -20.76
CA MET A 261 -12.42 -13.69 -20.01
C MET A 261 -13.39 -12.55 -20.31
N TYR A 262 -14.68 -12.86 -20.51
CA TYR A 262 -15.71 -11.85 -20.78
C TYR A 262 -16.78 -11.79 -19.69
N LYS A 263 -17.19 -10.58 -19.30
CA LYS A 263 -18.37 -10.35 -18.47
C LYS A 263 -19.05 -9.01 -18.72
N LYS A 264 -20.38 -9.04 -18.91
CA LYS A 264 -21.23 -7.85 -18.90
C LYS A 264 -21.84 -7.62 -17.51
N LYS A 265 -21.57 -6.48 -16.87
CA LYS A 265 -22.17 -6.07 -15.58
C LYS A 265 -21.98 -4.57 -15.31
N ALA A 266 -22.79 -3.99 -14.43
CA ALA A 266 -22.48 -2.71 -13.81
C ALA A 266 -21.20 -2.80 -12.95
N TYR A 267 -20.21 -1.95 -13.26
CA TYR A 267 -18.98 -1.75 -12.49
C TYR A 267 -18.87 -0.29 -12.00
N LYS A 268 -17.84 0.02 -11.22
CA LYS A 268 -17.39 1.40 -11.01
C LYS A 268 -16.29 1.73 -11.99
N MET A 269 -16.32 2.94 -12.56
CA MET A 269 -15.27 3.43 -13.46
C MET A 269 -14.86 4.87 -13.14
N SER A 270 -13.68 5.25 -13.59
CA SER A 270 -13.20 6.64 -13.70
C SER A 270 -12.27 6.77 -14.91
N THR A 271 -12.00 8.00 -15.33
CA THR A 271 -10.98 8.32 -16.34
C THR A 271 -10.06 9.41 -15.81
N SER A 272 -8.87 9.53 -16.39
CA SER A 272 -7.99 10.68 -16.20
C SER A 272 -7.32 11.01 -17.52
N ASP A 273 -7.69 12.16 -18.10
CA ASP A 273 -7.10 12.67 -19.34
C ASP A 273 -5.63 13.09 -19.11
N GLU A 274 -5.28 13.49 -17.88
CA GLU A 274 -3.90 13.85 -17.51
C GLU A 274 -2.98 12.62 -17.50
N LEU A 275 -3.45 11.49 -16.94
CA LEU A 275 -2.71 10.22 -16.95
C LEU A 275 -2.87 9.45 -18.28
N GLY A 276 -3.89 9.79 -19.08
CA GLY A 276 -4.24 9.08 -20.32
C GLY A 276 -4.82 7.68 -20.09
N VAL A 277 -5.63 7.49 -19.04
CA VAL A 277 -6.17 6.17 -18.64
C VAL A 277 -7.68 6.16 -18.42
N ALA A 278 -8.26 4.97 -18.60
CA ALA A 278 -9.52 4.56 -18.00
C ALA A 278 -9.26 3.57 -16.86
N ALA A 279 -10.00 3.67 -15.76
CA ALA A 279 -9.90 2.78 -14.61
C ALA A 279 -11.24 2.08 -14.32
N LEU A 280 -11.17 0.81 -13.91
CA LEU A 280 -12.34 -0.02 -13.58
C LEU A 280 -12.09 -0.84 -12.31
N GLU A 281 -13.04 -0.83 -11.38
CA GLU A 281 -12.96 -1.59 -10.12
C GLU A 281 -13.79 -2.88 -10.15
N ILE A 282 -13.11 -4.01 -9.96
CA ILE A 282 -13.65 -5.37 -9.89
C ILE A 282 -13.66 -5.82 -8.41
N PRO A 283 -14.82 -5.89 -7.73
CA PRO A 283 -14.88 -6.26 -6.32
C PRO A 283 -14.72 -7.76 -6.08
N TYR A 284 -14.05 -8.13 -4.99
CA TYR A 284 -14.01 -9.50 -4.47
C TYR A 284 -15.18 -9.80 -3.52
N ARG A 285 -15.44 -11.08 -3.26
CA ARG A 285 -16.42 -11.54 -2.27
C ARG A 285 -16.10 -10.98 -0.88
N GLY A 286 -17.16 -10.75 -0.09
CA GLY A 286 -17.07 -10.09 1.21
C GLY A 286 -16.94 -8.56 1.14
N GLY A 287 -16.69 -7.98 -0.04
CA GLY A 287 -16.76 -6.53 -0.28
C GLY A 287 -15.68 -5.67 0.40
N LYS A 288 -14.72 -6.29 1.11
CA LYS A 288 -13.61 -5.60 1.79
C LYS A 288 -12.38 -5.38 0.93
N THR A 289 -12.32 -5.99 -0.25
CA THR A 289 -11.23 -5.80 -1.23
C THR A 289 -11.74 -5.68 -2.65
N SER A 290 -10.94 -5.06 -3.51
CA SER A 290 -11.15 -4.99 -4.95
C SER A 290 -9.84 -5.09 -5.72
N MET A 291 -9.92 -5.49 -7.00
CA MET A 291 -8.91 -5.16 -7.99
C MET A 291 -9.33 -3.87 -8.71
N VAL A 292 -8.39 -2.97 -8.99
CA VAL A 292 -8.59 -1.84 -9.89
C VAL A 292 -7.61 -1.97 -11.05
N VAL A 293 -8.13 -2.06 -12.27
CA VAL A 293 -7.32 -2.05 -13.50
C VAL A 293 -7.25 -0.61 -14.02
N LEU A 294 -6.04 -0.13 -14.31
CA LEU A 294 -5.75 1.13 -14.98
C LEU A 294 -5.24 0.81 -16.38
N LEU A 295 -6.11 1.06 -17.37
CA LEU A 295 -5.86 0.76 -18.78
C LEU A 295 -5.51 2.07 -19.51
N PRO A 296 -4.30 2.21 -20.07
CA PRO A 296 -3.94 3.33 -20.94
C PRO A 296 -4.87 3.43 -22.15
N ASN A 297 -5.10 4.66 -22.63
CA ASN A 297 -5.90 4.89 -23.83
C ASN A 297 -5.18 4.40 -25.10
N ASP A 298 -3.86 4.59 -25.15
CA ASP A 298 -2.98 4.20 -26.26
C ASP A 298 -2.33 2.82 -26.02
N ILE A 299 -2.04 2.04 -27.07
CA ILE A 299 -1.37 0.72 -26.98
C ILE A 299 -0.03 0.81 -26.25
N GLU A 300 0.82 1.76 -26.64
CA GLU A 300 2.14 1.99 -26.01
C GLU A 300 2.06 2.98 -24.83
N GLY A 301 0.84 3.27 -24.33
CA GLY A 301 0.57 4.32 -23.35
C GLY A 301 1.04 4.04 -21.92
N LEU A 302 1.42 2.79 -21.59
CA LEU A 302 1.81 2.42 -20.23
C LEU A 302 3.02 3.22 -19.72
N SER A 303 4.11 3.35 -20.49
CA SER A 303 5.29 4.10 -20.02
C SER A 303 4.97 5.58 -19.72
N LYS A 304 4.07 6.20 -20.50
CA LYS A 304 3.56 7.56 -20.25
C LYS A 304 2.74 7.66 -18.96
N LEU A 305 1.93 6.64 -18.64
CA LEU A 305 1.26 6.54 -17.33
C LEU A 305 2.31 6.50 -16.20
N GLU A 306 3.34 5.66 -16.32
CA GLU A 306 4.39 5.49 -15.31
C GLU A 306 5.19 6.77 -15.05
N ASP A 307 5.57 7.50 -16.12
CA ASP A 307 6.20 8.82 -16.04
C ASP A 307 5.32 9.83 -15.27
N LEU A 308 4.03 9.91 -15.62
CA LEU A 308 3.11 10.91 -15.09
C LEU A 308 2.48 10.55 -13.72
N LEU A 309 2.58 9.27 -13.30
CA LEU A 309 1.99 8.76 -12.07
C LEU A 309 2.55 9.47 -10.83
N THR A 310 1.66 9.91 -9.94
CA THR A 310 2.00 10.34 -8.58
C THR A 310 0.95 9.79 -7.63
N ALA A 311 1.29 9.61 -6.35
CA ALA A 311 0.33 9.13 -5.35
C ALA A 311 -0.89 10.05 -5.16
N PRO A 312 -0.79 11.41 -5.23
CA PRO A 312 -1.96 12.28 -5.32
C PRO A 312 -2.84 12.00 -6.55
N LYS A 313 -2.29 11.90 -7.76
CA LYS A 313 -3.07 11.60 -8.98
C LYS A 313 -3.75 10.24 -8.91
N LEU A 314 -3.07 9.24 -8.36
CA LEU A 314 -3.62 7.91 -8.16
C LEU A 314 -4.72 7.92 -7.09
N THR A 315 -4.53 8.67 -6.01
CA THR A 315 -5.56 8.93 -4.98
C THR A 315 -6.81 9.55 -5.61
N ASP A 316 -6.65 10.57 -6.45
CA ASP A 316 -7.77 11.25 -7.09
C ASP A 316 -8.48 10.39 -8.14
N LEU A 317 -7.75 9.58 -8.91
CA LEU A 317 -8.32 8.59 -9.83
C LEU A 317 -9.16 7.53 -9.11
N LEU A 318 -8.66 7.01 -7.98
CA LEU A 318 -9.36 6.04 -7.13
C LEU A 318 -10.57 6.67 -6.41
N LYS A 319 -10.42 7.88 -5.85
CA LYS A 319 -11.52 8.68 -5.27
C LYS A 319 -12.54 9.12 -6.34
N SER A 320 -12.20 9.07 -7.62
CA SER A 320 -13.10 9.39 -8.74
C SER A 320 -13.89 8.21 -9.28
N LEU A 321 -13.66 6.97 -8.81
CA LEU A 321 -14.44 5.80 -9.22
C LEU A 321 -15.94 5.98 -8.89
N ARG A 322 -16.83 5.91 -9.90
CA ARG A 322 -18.29 6.02 -9.74
C ARG A 322 -19.00 4.78 -10.28
N SER A 323 -19.97 4.27 -9.52
CA SER A 323 -20.91 3.24 -9.98
C SER A 323 -21.90 3.83 -10.98
N GLY A 324 -22.37 3.04 -11.95
CA GLY A 324 -23.58 3.38 -12.71
C GLY A 324 -23.56 3.10 -14.22
N VAL A 325 -22.55 2.41 -14.75
CA VAL A 325 -22.46 2.04 -16.17
C VAL A 325 -22.36 0.53 -16.30
N ASP A 326 -23.20 -0.07 -17.14
CA ASP A 326 -23.01 -1.47 -17.58
C ASP A 326 -21.80 -1.53 -18.51
N VAL A 327 -20.80 -2.33 -18.12
CA VAL A 327 -19.56 -2.51 -18.86
C VAL A 327 -19.51 -3.93 -19.41
N GLU A 328 -19.15 -4.04 -20.68
CA GLU A 328 -18.64 -5.25 -21.30
C GLU A 328 -17.13 -5.31 -21.02
N LEU A 329 -16.79 -5.95 -19.90
CA LEU A 329 -15.42 -6.16 -19.44
C LEU A 329 -14.83 -7.38 -20.15
N TYR A 330 -13.67 -7.17 -20.78
CA TYR A 330 -12.80 -8.23 -21.28
C TYR A 330 -11.48 -8.12 -20.53
N LEU A 331 -11.11 -9.17 -19.80
CA LEU A 331 -9.92 -9.23 -18.95
C LEU A 331 -9.16 -10.54 -19.26
N PRO A 332 -7.87 -10.49 -19.63
CA PRO A 332 -7.11 -11.70 -19.90
C PRO A 332 -6.85 -12.48 -18.60
N LYS A 333 -6.74 -13.80 -18.71
CA LYS A 333 -6.20 -14.64 -17.65
C LYS A 333 -4.69 -14.38 -17.57
N PHE A 334 -4.17 -14.21 -16.36
CA PHE A 334 -2.73 -13.94 -16.19
C PHE A 334 -2.18 -14.47 -14.88
N LYS A 335 -0.86 -14.66 -14.85
CA LYS A 335 -0.14 -15.18 -13.70
C LYS A 335 1.22 -14.49 -13.60
N LEU A 336 1.49 -13.84 -12.47
CA LEU A 336 2.76 -13.17 -12.21
C LEU A 336 3.38 -13.74 -10.94
N GLU A 337 4.65 -14.12 -11.03
CA GLU A 337 5.49 -14.55 -9.93
C GLU A 337 6.80 -13.75 -10.01
N GLU A 338 6.90 -12.68 -9.22
CA GLU A 338 8.00 -11.72 -9.30
C GLU A 338 8.84 -11.78 -8.02
N ALA A 339 10.17 -11.89 -8.19
CA ALA A 339 11.15 -12.03 -7.12
C ALA A 339 12.17 -10.88 -7.18
N ILE A 340 12.31 -10.14 -6.08
CA ILE A 340 13.00 -8.85 -6.05
C ILE A 340 13.96 -8.80 -4.86
N SER A 341 15.26 -8.66 -5.16
CA SER A 341 16.26 -8.15 -4.21
C SER A 341 16.11 -6.62 -4.15
N LEU A 342 15.63 -6.12 -3.02
CA LEU A 342 15.28 -4.72 -2.85
C LEU A 342 16.45 -3.85 -2.39
N LYS A 343 17.59 -4.42 -1.96
CA LYS A 343 18.74 -3.66 -1.43
C LYS A 343 19.16 -2.50 -2.34
N LYS A 344 19.42 -2.77 -3.62
CA LYS A 344 19.83 -1.73 -4.59
C LYS A 344 18.73 -0.69 -4.85
N THR A 345 17.47 -1.11 -4.81
CA THR A 345 16.28 -0.25 -4.99
C THR A 345 16.12 0.71 -3.82
N LEU A 346 16.19 0.19 -2.59
CA LEU A 346 16.09 0.95 -1.35
C LEU A 346 17.29 1.88 -1.14
N GLN A 347 18.50 1.46 -1.53
CA GLN A 347 19.71 2.31 -1.58
C GLN A 347 19.58 3.48 -2.56
N ALA A 348 18.89 3.29 -3.69
CA ALA A 348 18.58 4.37 -4.62
C ALA A 348 17.46 5.28 -4.11
N MET A 349 16.47 4.75 -3.39
CA MET A 349 15.39 5.52 -2.74
C MET A 349 15.87 6.34 -1.54
N GLY A 350 16.94 5.91 -0.85
CA GLY A 350 17.60 6.69 0.22
C GLY A 350 18.11 5.89 1.42
N ILE A 351 17.71 4.62 1.57
CA ILE A 351 18.12 3.76 2.69
C ILE A 351 19.50 3.18 2.40
N LYS A 352 20.54 3.71 3.04
CA LYS A 352 21.96 3.42 2.77
C LYS A 352 22.69 2.92 4.00
N GLU A 353 22.62 3.64 5.11
CA GLU A 353 23.31 3.32 6.37
C GLU A 353 22.82 1.98 6.94
N PHE A 354 21.51 1.72 6.84
CA PHE A 354 20.89 0.44 7.19
C PHE A 354 21.56 -0.78 6.52
N PHE A 355 22.19 -0.60 5.35
CA PHE A 355 22.87 -1.65 4.57
C PHE A 355 24.41 -1.61 4.69
N SER A 356 24.98 -0.84 5.62
CA SER A 356 26.43 -0.67 5.80
C SER A 356 26.85 -0.90 7.27
N PRO A 357 28.16 -1.06 7.57
CA PRO A 357 28.64 -1.31 8.93
C PRO A 357 28.30 -0.22 9.97
N GLU A 358 27.96 0.97 9.48
CA GLU A 358 27.53 2.13 10.28
C GLU A 358 26.07 2.04 10.76
N ALA A 359 25.31 1.01 10.35
CA ALA A 359 23.92 0.79 10.72
C ALA A 359 23.69 0.85 12.25
N ASP A 360 22.89 1.82 12.70
CA ASP A 360 22.45 1.90 14.10
C ASP A 360 21.19 1.06 14.30
N LEU A 361 21.39 -0.25 14.48
CA LEU A 361 20.35 -1.22 14.86
C LEU A 361 20.40 -1.56 16.37
N SER A 362 20.83 -0.59 17.19
CA SER A 362 21.07 -0.77 18.64
C SER A 362 19.83 -1.15 19.47
N ALA A 363 18.62 -1.00 18.93
CA ALA A 363 17.40 -1.49 19.59
C ALA A 363 17.03 -2.92 19.22
N ILE A 364 17.66 -3.52 18.20
CA ILE A 364 17.60 -4.97 17.95
C ILE A 364 18.55 -5.70 18.92
N THR A 365 19.78 -5.20 19.07
CA THR A 365 20.85 -5.85 19.82
C THR A 365 21.87 -4.84 20.37
N GLU A 366 22.46 -5.14 21.52
CA GLU A 366 23.55 -4.32 22.09
C GLU A 366 24.88 -4.47 21.31
N LYS A 367 24.99 -5.47 20.42
CA LYS A 367 26.20 -5.70 19.63
C LYS A 367 26.24 -4.82 18.39
N LYS A 368 27.35 -4.08 18.25
CA LYS A 368 27.63 -3.27 17.05
C LYS A 368 27.83 -4.12 15.80
N ASN A 369 27.69 -3.48 14.64
CA ASN A 369 27.91 -4.04 13.30
C ASN A 369 26.86 -5.08 12.86
N LEU A 370 25.65 -5.04 13.42
CA LEU A 370 24.47 -5.66 12.80
C LEU A 370 23.99 -4.73 11.67
N MET A 371 23.89 -5.22 10.44
CA MET A 371 23.45 -4.44 9.28
C MET A 371 22.56 -5.27 8.37
N ALA A 372 21.64 -4.64 7.63
CA ALA A 372 20.84 -5.33 6.63
C ALA A 372 21.75 -5.86 5.52
N SER A 373 21.79 -7.18 5.39
CA SER A 373 22.56 -7.88 4.37
C SER A 373 21.77 -7.90 3.06
N GLU A 374 20.45 -8.18 3.12
CA GLU A 374 19.53 -8.10 1.97
C GLU A 374 18.06 -7.94 2.43
N VAL A 375 17.19 -7.43 1.54
CA VAL A 375 15.73 -7.41 1.73
C VAL A 375 15.11 -8.11 0.52
N ILE A 376 14.58 -9.32 0.72
CA ILE A 376 14.05 -10.15 -0.37
C ILE A 376 12.53 -10.11 -0.34
N HIS A 377 11.92 -9.70 -1.45
CA HIS A 377 10.48 -9.77 -1.68
C HIS A 377 10.14 -10.76 -2.79
N LYS A 378 9.07 -11.54 -2.62
CA LYS A 378 8.45 -12.30 -3.71
C LYS A 378 6.93 -12.28 -3.58
N ALA A 379 6.26 -11.99 -4.69
CA ALA A 379 4.79 -11.91 -4.75
C ALA A 379 4.24 -12.81 -5.85
N PHE A 380 3.09 -13.42 -5.58
CA PHE A 380 2.37 -14.30 -6.51
C PHE A 380 0.92 -13.86 -6.69
N VAL A 381 0.46 -13.80 -7.94
CA VAL A 381 -0.94 -13.55 -8.32
C VAL A 381 -1.30 -14.42 -9.53
N GLU A 382 -2.50 -15.00 -9.52
CA GLU A 382 -3.04 -15.84 -10.59
C GLU A 382 -4.52 -15.49 -10.80
N VAL A 383 -4.84 -14.82 -11.89
CA VAL A 383 -6.16 -14.27 -12.22
C VAL A 383 -6.91 -15.23 -13.14
N ASP A 384 -8.06 -15.70 -12.67
CA ASP A 384 -8.93 -16.66 -13.34
C ASP A 384 -10.41 -16.21 -13.32
N GLU A 385 -11.29 -17.02 -13.91
CA GLU A 385 -12.71 -16.71 -14.04
C GLU A 385 -13.42 -16.56 -12.68
N LYS A 386 -12.88 -17.16 -11.62
CA LYS A 386 -13.50 -17.23 -10.30
C LYS A 386 -12.95 -16.18 -9.34
N GLY A 387 -11.73 -15.70 -9.55
CA GLY A 387 -11.08 -14.73 -8.68
C GLY A 387 -9.64 -14.43 -9.04
N THR A 388 -8.89 -14.00 -8.03
CA THR A 388 -7.49 -14.43 -7.94
C THR A 388 -7.47 -15.81 -7.29
N GLU A 389 -7.29 -16.82 -8.17
CA GLU A 389 -7.14 -18.25 -7.97
C GLU A 389 -8.19 -19.05 -7.17
N ALA A 390 -8.93 -19.96 -7.83
CA ALA A 390 -9.64 -21.06 -7.15
C ALA A 390 -9.94 -22.34 -7.99
N ALA A 391 -9.92 -23.50 -7.32
CA ALA A 391 -10.70 -24.68 -7.70
C ALA A 391 -11.90 -24.83 -6.74
N ALA A 392 -13.04 -25.46 -7.07
CA ALA A 392 -13.42 -26.22 -8.27
C ALA A 392 -14.61 -25.57 -9.00
N ALA A 393 -15.70 -26.31 -9.31
CA ALA A 393 -16.79 -25.88 -10.21
C ALA A 393 -18.21 -26.03 -9.61
N THR A 394 -19.16 -25.25 -10.13
CA THR A 394 -20.61 -25.49 -10.01
C THR A 394 -21.33 -24.86 -11.21
N ALA A 395 -22.32 -25.54 -11.79
CA ALA A 395 -22.99 -25.11 -13.02
C ALA A 395 -24.05 -24.01 -12.79
N VAL A 396 -24.33 -23.22 -13.83
CA VAL A 396 -25.35 -22.16 -13.84
C VAL A 396 -26.54 -22.60 -14.70
N MET A 397 -27.78 -22.38 -14.22
CA MET A 397 -28.98 -22.56 -15.05
C MET A 397 -29.30 -21.27 -15.80
N MET A 398 -29.44 -21.37 -17.12
CA MET A 398 -29.92 -20.29 -17.99
C MET A 398 -31.45 -20.20 -17.97
N VAL A 399 -32.00 -19.00 -17.79
CA VAL A 399 -33.39 -18.66 -18.13
C VAL A 399 -33.37 -17.33 -18.87
N ALA A 400 -33.79 -17.34 -20.13
CA ALA A 400 -33.87 -16.14 -20.96
C ALA A 400 -35.32 -15.67 -21.09
N CYS A 401 -35.57 -14.39 -20.85
CA CYS A 401 -36.84 -13.71 -21.14
C CYS A 401 -36.55 -12.41 -21.90
N CYS A 402 -37.18 -12.24 -23.06
CA CYS A 402 -36.96 -11.10 -23.95
C CYS A 402 -37.82 -9.89 -23.57
N LEU A 403 -37.24 -8.69 -23.54
CA LEU A 403 -37.96 -7.42 -23.71
C LEU A 403 -37.10 -6.44 -24.50
N SER A 404 -37.66 -5.88 -25.58
CA SER A 404 -36.99 -4.87 -26.41
C SER A 404 -37.13 -3.49 -25.77
N ILE A 405 -36.06 -3.05 -25.11
CA ILE A 405 -35.79 -1.64 -24.81
C ILE A 405 -34.62 -1.22 -25.70
N ALA A 406 -34.51 0.06 -26.08
CA ALA A 406 -33.32 0.56 -26.78
C ALA A 406 -32.06 0.14 -26.00
N PRO A 407 -31.03 -0.43 -26.66
CA PRO A 407 -29.95 -1.11 -25.97
C PRO A 407 -29.27 -0.15 -24.98
N PRO A 408 -29.14 -0.52 -23.69
CA PRO A 408 -28.46 0.32 -22.72
C PRO A 408 -27.02 0.54 -23.22
N VAL A 409 -26.56 1.80 -23.16
CA VAL A 409 -25.25 2.19 -23.69
C VAL A 409 -24.15 1.49 -22.88
N THR A 410 -23.66 0.37 -23.40
CA THR A 410 -22.55 -0.34 -22.77
C THR A 410 -21.23 0.31 -23.10
N CYS A 411 -20.43 0.54 -22.06
CA CYS A 411 -19.01 0.79 -22.24
C CYS A 411 -18.31 -0.55 -22.52
N LYS A 412 -17.38 -0.60 -23.48
CA LYS A 412 -16.44 -1.73 -23.60
C LYS A 412 -15.15 -1.37 -22.88
N PHE A 413 -14.73 -2.23 -21.96
CA PHE A 413 -13.43 -2.11 -21.29
C PHE A 413 -12.61 -3.35 -21.64
N VAL A 414 -11.76 -3.21 -22.66
CA VAL A 414 -11.00 -4.31 -23.25
C VAL A 414 -9.54 -4.20 -22.83
N VAL A 415 -9.07 -5.13 -22.01
CA VAL A 415 -7.69 -5.16 -21.50
C VAL A 415 -6.80 -5.95 -22.47
N ASP A 416 -6.68 -5.42 -23.68
CA ASP A 416 -6.01 -6.00 -24.85
C ASP A 416 -4.57 -5.46 -25.08
N ARG A 417 -3.99 -4.78 -24.09
CA ARG A 417 -2.73 -4.02 -24.20
C ARG A 417 -2.11 -3.77 -22.81
N PRO A 418 -0.84 -3.32 -22.72
CA PRO A 418 -0.15 -3.16 -21.44
C PRO A 418 -0.90 -2.27 -20.44
N PHE A 419 -1.07 -2.75 -19.21
CA PHE A 419 -1.91 -2.12 -18.19
C PHE A 419 -1.25 -2.14 -16.82
N MET A 420 -1.67 -1.23 -15.94
CA MET A 420 -1.31 -1.26 -14.51
C MET A 420 -2.51 -1.77 -13.71
N PHE A 421 -2.28 -2.46 -12.59
CA PHE A 421 -3.35 -2.91 -11.71
C PHE A 421 -2.97 -2.80 -10.23
N LEU A 422 -4.00 -2.75 -9.41
CA LEU A 422 -3.92 -2.63 -7.96
C LEU A 422 -4.85 -3.66 -7.33
N ILE A 423 -4.45 -4.26 -6.21
CA ILE A 423 -5.37 -4.95 -5.30
C ILE A 423 -5.40 -4.12 -4.01
N ARG A 424 -6.60 -3.70 -3.59
CA ARG A 424 -6.75 -2.82 -2.43
C ARG A 424 -7.74 -3.36 -1.40
N SER A 425 -7.46 -3.03 -0.14
CA SER A 425 -8.36 -3.10 1.01
C SER A 425 -9.30 -1.90 1.02
N HIS A 426 -10.46 -2.04 1.67
CA HIS A 426 -11.40 -0.95 1.94
C HIS A 426 -11.59 -0.63 3.44
N ASP A 427 -11.16 -1.52 4.35
CA ASP A 427 -11.25 -1.28 5.81
C ASP A 427 -9.94 -1.66 6.53
N PRO A 428 -8.99 -0.70 6.68
CA PRO A 428 -8.94 0.63 6.05
C PRO A 428 -8.56 0.57 4.56
N GLU A 429 -8.67 1.69 3.82
CA GLU A 429 -8.22 1.75 2.41
C GLU A 429 -6.69 1.63 2.32
N VAL A 430 -6.17 0.52 1.80
CA VAL A 430 -4.72 0.26 1.69
C VAL A 430 -4.44 -0.48 0.39
N VAL A 431 -3.40 -0.07 -0.35
CA VAL A 431 -2.91 -0.85 -1.51
C VAL A 431 -2.18 -2.07 -0.99
N LEU A 432 -2.74 -3.25 -1.23
CA LEU A 432 -2.14 -4.54 -0.86
C LEU A 432 -1.13 -4.98 -1.91
N PHE A 433 -1.43 -4.76 -3.19
CA PHE A 433 -0.52 -5.07 -4.32
C PHE A 433 -0.59 -3.99 -5.38
N MET A 434 0.53 -3.77 -6.07
CA MET A 434 0.64 -2.96 -7.26
C MET A 434 1.46 -3.73 -8.30
N GLY A 435 1.07 -3.62 -9.57
CA GLY A 435 1.84 -4.19 -10.66
C GLY A 435 1.45 -3.66 -12.02
N SER A 436 2.24 -4.01 -13.02
CA SER A 436 1.94 -3.78 -14.43
C SER A 436 2.24 -5.01 -15.26
N VAL A 437 1.42 -5.18 -16.28
CA VAL A 437 1.50 -6.23 -17.29
C VAL A 437 1.92 -5.57 -18.59
N ARG A 438 3.08 -5.97 -19.10
CA ARG A 438 3.61 -5.65 -20.45
C ARG A 438 3.56 -6.89 -21.34
N GLU A 439 3.68 -8.08 -20.76
CA GLU A 439 3.68 -9.36 -21.45
C GLU A 439 2.84 -10.39 -20.69
N LEU A 440 2.17 -11.26 -21.45
CA LEU A 440 1.38 -12.41 -21.02
C LEU A 440 1.81 -13.64 -21.83
#